data_AF-A0A0A9WZ32-F1
#
_entry.id   AF-A0A0A9WZ32-F1
#
_cell.length_a   1.000
_cell.length_b   1.000
_cell.length_c   1.000
_cell.angle_alpha   90.00
_cell.angle_beta   90.00
_cell.angle_gamma   90.00
#
_symmetry.space_group_name_H-M   'P 1'
#
loop_
_entity.id
_entity.type
_entity.pdbx_description
1 polymer ?
#
loop_
_entity_poly.entity_id
_entity_poly.type
_entity_poly.pdbx_seq_one_letter_code
_entity_poly.pdbx_strand_id
1 'polypeptide(L)'
;SKMLLTKFLLIVMCSLMCFDIAAAIIRGKQASTGDFPNAVAILKKGEVFGGGTLVSPIHVITSCQNVGYFHPPSVQQYFKNRTKDFLPFSLSDITLVAGSRWIYSLEGGQSRKASDSYPHPACTDTKFPIWLNDMGVMETNRPFHFGKNLHAMYYW
;
A
#
# COMPACT_ATOMS: atom_id res chain seq x y z
N SER A 1 50.72 36.39 12.85
CA SER A 1 49.67 35.76 13.68
C SER A 1 48.23 35.92 13.17
N LYS A 2 47.95 36.45 11.96
CA LYS A 2 46.57 36.53 11.41
C LYS A 2 46.08 35.23 10.77
N MET A 3 46.95 34.54 10.04
CA MET A 3 46.64 33.28 9.33
C MET A 3 46.27 32.11 10.27
N LEU A 4 46.84 32.07 11.47
CA LEU A 4 46.55 31.03 12.46
C LEU A 4 45.16 31.23 13.07
N LEU A 5 44.78 32.48 13.32
CA LEU A 5 43.47 32.86 13.85
C LEU A 5 42.34 32.55 12.84
N THR A 6 42.57 32.78 11.54
CA THR A 6 41.59 32.47 10.49
C THR A 6 41.35 30.96 10.36
N LYS A 7 42.41 30.15 10.43
CA LYS A 7 42.30 28.68 10.43
C LYS A 7 41.60 28.15 11.67
N PHE A 8 41.89 28.73 12.84
CA PHE A 8 41.21 28.36 14.09
C PHE A 8 39.72 28.72 14.06
N LEU A 9 39.37 29.89 13.52
CA LEU A 9 37.97 30.32 13.36
C LEU A 9 37.21 29.43 12.39
N LEU A 10 37.83 29.01 11.28
CA LEU A 10 37.25 28.07 10.32
C LEU A 10 37.01 26.68 10.93
N ILE A 11 37.94 26.18 11.75
CA ILE A 11 37.79 24.89 12.44
C ILE A 11 36.65 24.95 13.48
N VAL A 12 36.60 26.02 14.28
CA VAL A 12 35.53 26.22 15.28
C VAL A 12 34.15 26.38 14.62
N MET A 13 34.06 27.16 13.53
CA MET A 13 32.83 27.30 12.74
C MET A 13 32.41 25.97 12.10
N CYS A 14 33.36 25.19 11.58
CA CYS A 14 33.08 23.88 11.00
C CYS A 14 32.59 22.86 12.06
N SER A 15 33.12 22.93 13.29
CA SER A 15 32.63 22.11 14.40
C SER A 15 31.27 22.55 14.96
N LEU A 16 30.92 23.85 14.84
CA LEU A 16 29.61 24.39 15.25
C LEU A 16 28.52 24.16 14.20
N MET A 17 28.86 23.86 12.94
CA MET A 17 27.90 23.49 11.90
C MET A 17 27.60 21.98 11.87
N CYS A 18 28.32 21.19 12.67
CA CYS A 18 28.05 19.77 12.89
C CYS A 18 27.09 19.58 14.09
N PHE A 19 26.09 20.46 14.23
CA PHE A 19 24.94 20.10 15.05
C PHE A 19 24.16 19.06 14.26
N ASP A 20 24.30 17.81 14.70
CA ASP A 20 23.39 16.71 14.45
C ASP A 20 21.95 17.22 14.32
N ILE A 21 21.46 17.35 13.09
CA ILE A 21 20.06 17.04 12.84
C ILE A 21 19.99 15.52 12.93
N ALA A 22 20.13 14.99 14.15
CA ALA A 22 19.68 13.67 14.46
C ALA A 22 18.18 13.71 14.18
N ALA A 23 17.78 13.27 12.99
CA ALA A 23 16.39 13.10 12.63
C ALA A 23 15.81 12.15 13.69
N ALA A 24 15.13 12.72 14.70
CA ALA A 24 14.56 11.94 15.77
C ALA A 24 13.62 10.90 15.14
N ILE A 25 13.58 9.68 15.69
CA ILE A 25 12.59 8.69 15.27
C ILE A 25 11.22 9.28 15.57
N ILE A 26 10.55 9.80 14.54
CA ILE A 26 9.18 10.31 14.64
C ILE A 26 8.30 9.06 14.71
N ARG A 27 7.75 8.79 15.90
CA ARG A 27 6.87 7.63 16.15
C ARG A 27 5.63 7.71 15.26
N GLY A 28 5.01 6.56 15.02
CA GLY A 28 3.68 6.51 14.42
C GLY A 28 2.66 7.29 15.24
N LYS A 29 1.78 8.02 14.57
CA LYS A 29 0.65 8.76 15.16
C LYS A 29 -0.64 8.21 14.56
N GLN A 30 -1.70 8.17 15.36
CA GLN A 30 -3.03 7.86 14.85
C GLN A 30 -3.43 8.90 13.79
N ALA A 31 -3.84 8.41 12.62
CA ALA A 31 -4.36 9.24 11.55
C ALA A 31 -5.72 9.84 11.93
N SER A 32 -5.95 11.08 11.53
CA SER A 32 -7.26 11.73 11.55
C SER A 32 -8.08 11.31 10.33
N THR A 33 -9.38 11.47 10.42
CA THR A 33 -10.27 11.24 9.27
C THR A 33 -9.87 12.14 8.10
N GLY A 34 -9.59 11.54 6.94
CA GLY A 34 -9.21 12.26 5.74
C GLY A 34 -7.70 12.45 5.54
N ASP A 35 -6.84 12.06 6.49
CA ASP A 35 -5.38 12.16 6.32
C ASP A 35 -4.87 11.28 5.16
N PHE A 36 -5.54 10.15 4.92
CA PHE A 36 -5.21 9.20 3.85
C PHE A 36 -6.46 8.88 3.01
N PRO A 37 -6.91 9.82 2.18
CA PRO A 37 -8.21 9.75 1.50
C PRO A 37 -8.24 8.73 0.36
N ASN A 38 -7.10 8.17 -0.02
CA ASN A 38 -6.97 7.13 -1.03
C ASN A 38 -6.64 5.76 -0.42
N ALA A 39 -6.49 5.66 0.91
CA ALA A 39 -6.17 4.41 1.58
C ALA A 39 -7.36 3.45 1.56
N VAL A 40 -7.06 2.20 1.26
CA VAL A 40 -8.02 1.10 1.25
C VAL A 40 -7.52 -0.01 2.16
N ALA A 41 -8.36 -0.45 3.09
CA ALA A 41 -8.14 -1.69 3.81
C ALA A 41 -8.73 -2.86 3.03
N ILE A 42 -7.95 -3.92 2.87
CA ILE A 42 -8.36 -5.17 2.24
C ILE A 42 -8.67 -6.15 3.36
N LEU A 43 -9.95 -6.50 3.48
CA LEU A 43 -10.43 -7.47 4.47
C LEU A 43 -10.66 -8.82 3.79
N LYS A 44 -10.13 -9.89 4.39
CA LYS A 44 -10.35 -11.28 3.97
C LYS A 44 -11.11 -12.00 5.07
N LYS A 45 -12.31 -12.49 4.76
CA LYS A 45 -13.23 -13.10 5.74
C LYS A 45 -13.52 -12.20 6.95
N GLY A 46 -13.53 -10.88 6.73
CA GLY A 46 -13.79 -9.87 7.76
C GLY A 46 -12.54 -9.36 8.49
N GLU A 47 -11.39 -10.02 8.37
CA GLU A 47 -10.15 -9.64 9.04
C GLU A 47 -9.23 -8.82 8.15
N VAL A 48 -8.44 -7.92 8.76
CA VAL A 48 -7.44 -7.14 8.02
C VAL A 48 -6.40 -8.09 7.44
N PHE A 49 -6.30 -8.06 6.11
CA PHE A 49 -5.39 -8.90 5.38
C PHE A 49 -4.31 -8.08 4.68
N GLY A 50 -4.65 -6.89 4.19
CA GLY A 50 -3.69 -6.01 3.54
C GLY A 50 -4.22 -4.60 3.36
N GLY A 51 -3.43 -3.80 2.63
CA GLY A 51 -3.77 -2.44 2.26
C GLY A 51 -3.66 -2.23 0.76
N GLY A 52 -4.24 -1.13 0.28
CA GLY A 52 -4.12 -0.70 -1.10
C GLY A 52 -4.39 0.79 -1.24
N THR A 53 -4.27 1.26 -2.47
CA THR A 53 -4.50 2.65 -2.85
C THR A 53 -5.56 2.72 -3.92
N LEU A 54 -6.60 3.49 -3.67
CA LEU A 54 -7.65 3.77 -4.63
C LEU A 54 -7.12 4.72 -5.71
N VAL A 55 -7.14 4.30 -6.97
CA VAL A 55 -6.65 5.11 -8.11
C VAL A 55 -7.75 5.50 -9.08
N SER A 56 -8.95 4.92 -8.92
CA SER A 56 -10.18 5.33 -9.59
C SER A 56 -11.36 4.87 -8.74
N PRO A 57 -12.62 5.21 -9.08
CA PRO A 57 -13.77 4.76 -8.30
C PRO A 57 -13.89 3.24 -8.15
N ILE A 58 -13.29 2.44 -9.04
CA ILE A 58 -13.40 0.97 -9.03
C ILE A 58 -12.07 0.23 -8.87
N HIS A 59 -10.93 0.87 -9.08
CA HIS A 59 -9.62 0.20 -9.08
C HIS A 59 -8.81 0.54 -7.83
N VAL A 60 -8.33 -0.52 -7.15
CA VAL A 60 -7.41 -0.44 -6.01
C VAL A 60 -6.09 -1.09 -6.40
N ILE A 61 -5.00 -0.34 -6.37
CA ILE A 61 -3.64 -0.88 -6.51
C ILE A 61 -3.19 -1.44 -5.16
N THR A 62 -2.58 -2.62 -5.17
CA THR A 62 -2.05 -3.30 -3.98
C THR A 62 -0.83 -4.14 -4.37
N SER A 63 -0.38 -5.07 -3.52
CA SER A 63 0.67 -6.04 -3.84
C SER A 63 0.10 -7.28 -4.54
N CYS A 64 0.94 -8.04 -5.26
CA CYS A 64 0.50 -9.31 -5.87
C CYS A 64 0.08 -10.33 -4.81
N GLN A 65 0.79 -10.34 -3.68
CA GLN A 65 0.48 -11.21 -2.56
C GLN A 65 -0.90 -10.96 -1.97
N ASN A 66 -1.45 -9.76 -2.18
CA ASN A 66 -2.78 -9.43 -1.72
C ASN A 66 -3.89 -9.90 -2.66
N VAL A 67 -3.59 -10.25 -3.91
CA VAL A 67 -4.58 -10.64 -4.92
C VAL A 67 -4.66 -12.16 -5.13
N GLY A 68 -3.75 -12.96 -4.59
CA GLY A 68 -3.75 -14.41 -4.78
C GLY A 68 -2.50 -15.13 -4.27
N TYR A 69 -2.39 -16.41 -4.66
CA TYR A 69 -1.29 -17.29 -4.31
C TYR A 69 -0.47 -17.63 -5.53
N PHE A 70 0.86 -17.62 -5.37
CA PHE A 70 1.73 -18.34 -6.27
C PHE A 70 1.83 -19.80 -5.84
N HIS A 71 2.02 -20.70 -6.80
CA HIS A 71 2.30 -22.12 -6.54
C HIS A 71 1.21 -22.83 -5.70
N PRO A 72 -0.10 -22.74 -6.05
CA PRO A 72 -1.16 -23.23 -5.17
C PRO A 72 -1.09 -24.75 -4.95
N PRO A 73 -1.50 -25.24 -3.77
CA PRO A 73 -1.27 -26.60 -3.31
C PRO A 73 -2.03 -27.71 -4.06
N SER A 74 -2.89 -27.42 -5.05
CA SER A 74 -3.68 -28.43 -5.78
C SER A 74 -3.64 -28.28 -7.31
N VAL A 75 -3.15 -29.34 -7.96
CA VAL A 75 -2.83 -29.42 -9.41
C VAL A 75 -4.06 -29.34 -10.33
N GLN A 76 -5.29 -29.54 -9.83
CA GLN A 76 -6.49 -29.59 -10.66
C GLN A 76 -7.08 -28.21 -11.04
N GLN A 77 -6.77 -27.15 -10.28
CA GLN A 77 -7.25 -25.79 -10.58
C GLN A 77 -6.38 -25.07 -11.63
N TYR A 78 -5.13 -25.51 -11.76
CA TYR A 78 -4.10 -24.99 -12.67
C TYR A 78 -4.45 -25.09 -14.17
N PHE A 79 -5.23 -26.09 -14.57
CA PHE A 79 -5.43 -26.40 -15.99
C PHE A 79 -6.53 -25.59 -16.68
N LYS A 80 -7.28 -24.73 -15.97
CA LYS A 80 -8.50 -24.14 -16.53
C LYS A 80 -8.48 -22.66 -16.89
N ASN A 81 -7.61 -21.79 -16.36
CA ASN A 81 -7.64 -20.38 -16.78
C ASN A 81 -6.37 -19.59 -16.42
N ARG A 82 -5.81 -18.93 -17.46
CA ARG A 82 -4.86 -17.79 -17.50
C ARG A 82 -3.70 -17.76 -16.48
N THR A 83 -2.48 -17.66 -17.04
CA THR A 83 -1.17 -17.47 -16.36
C THR A 83 -0.83 -18.53 -15.33
N LYS A 84 -0.03 -19.50 -15.79
CA LYS A 84 0.13 -20.83 -15.22
C LYS A 84 0.60 -20.93 -13.77
N ASP A 85 0.98 -19.88 -13.05
CA ASP A 85 1.57 -20.02 -11.69
C ASP A 85 0.88 -19.19 -10.59
N PHE A 86 -0.25 -18.54 -10.92
CA PHE A 86 -0.95 -17.66 -10.01
C PHE A 86 -2.44 -18.02 -9.89
N LEU A 87 -2.91 -18.17 -8.65
CA LEU A 87 -4.32 -18.41 -8.34
C LEU A 87 -4.89 -17.24 -7.53
N PRO A 88 -5.82 -16.46 -8.10
CA PRO A 88 -6.51 -15.40 -7.37
C PRO A 88 -7.22 -15.92 -6.11
N PHE A 89 -7.34 -15.08 -5.08
CA PHE A 89 -8.17 -15.43 -3.92
C PHE A 89 -9.64 -15.58 -4.30
N SER A 90 -10.39 -16.34 -3.50
CA SER A 90 -11.86 -16.31 -3.59
C SER A 90 -12.36 -14.91 -3.25
N LEU A 91 -12.84 -14.19 -4.26
CA LEU A 91 -13.27 -12.80 -4.13
C LEU A 91 -14.54 -12.65 -3.27
N SER A 92 -15.31 -13.74 -3.09
CA SER A 92 -16.45 -13.80 -2.15
C SER A 92 -16.07 -13.34 -0.74
N ASP A 93 -14.83 -13.62 -0.35
CA ASP A 93 -14.31 -13.39 1.00
C ASP A 93 -13.61 -12.04 1.12
N ILE A 94 -13.44 -11.31 0.01
CA ILE A 94 -12.70 -10.05 -0.05
C ILE A 94 -13.66 -8.86 0.03
N THR A 95 -13.37 -7.96 0.96
CA THR A 95 -14.08 -6.69 1.12
C THR A 95 -13.07 -5.55 1.17
N LEU A 96 -13.27 -4.54 0.33
CA LEU A 96 -12.45 -3.35 0.23
C LEU A 96 -13.13 -2.22 1.00
N VAL A 97 -12.45 -1.65 2.00
CA VAL A 97 -12.98 -0.57 2.85
C VAL A 97 -12.15 0.69 2.65
N ALA A 98 -12.79 1.81 2.35
CA ALA A 98 -12.11 3.08 2.07
C ALA A 98 -12.85 4.28 2.67
N GLY A 99 -12.11 5.35 2.93
CA GLY A 99 -12.65 6.60 3.50
C GLY A 99 -13.16 6.48 4.93
N SER A 100 -12.87 5.39 5.62
CA SER A 100 -13.23 5.17 7.02
C SER A 100 -12.03 5.32 7.94
N ARG A 101 -12.20 6.00 9.07
CA ARG A 101 -11.20 5.99 10.15
C ARG A 101 -11.17 4.64 10.88
N TRP A 102 -12.32 3.98 10.99
CA TRP A 102 -12.48 2.69 11.65
C TRP A 102 -13.14 1.70 10.69
N ILE A 103 -12.34 0.76 10.19
CA ILE A 103 -12.73 -0.13 9.09
C ILE A 103 -13.91 -1.06 9.40
N TYR A 104 -14.11 -1.42 10.68
CA TYR A 104 -15.18 -2.32 11.10
C TYR A 104 -16.53 -1.61 11.27
N SER A 105 -16.54 -0.36 11.73
CA SER A 105 -17.76 0.44 11.90
C SER A 105 -18.12 1.29 10.68
N LEU A 106 -17.21 1.38 9.70
CA LEU A 106 -17.35 2.22 8.50
C LEU A 106 -17.68 3.69 8.82
N GLU A 107 -17.17 4.23 9.94
CA GLU A 107 -17.41 5.62 10.36
C GLU A 107 -17.06 6.62 9.24
N GLY A 108 -18.10 7.12 8.53
CA GLY A 108 -17.98 8.04 7.41
C GLY A 108 -17.40 7.45 6.12
N GLY A 109 -17.15 6.13 6.08
CA GLY A 109 -16.52 5.44 4.96
C GLY A 109 -17.47 4.54 4.17
N GLN A 110 -16.88 3.70 3.33
CA GLN A 110 -17.60 2.84 2.40
C GLN A 110 -16.93 1.48 2.30
N SER A 111 -17.72 0.44 2.05
CA SER A 111 -17.22 -0.89 1.73
C SER A 111 -17.71 -1.38 0.38
N ARG A 112 -16.89 -2.17 -0.30
CA ARG A 112 -17.18 -2.79 -1.60
C ARG A 112 -16.72 -4.24 -1.60
N LYS A 113 -17.42 -5.08 -2.36
CA LYS A 113 -16.93 -6.45 -2.63
C LYS A 113 -15.98 -6.40 -3.81
N ALA A 114 -14.94 -7.23 -3.79
CA ALA A 114 -14.09 -7.41 -4.96
C ALA A 114 -14.88 -8.14 -6.06
N SER A 115 -14.79 -7.66 -7.30
CA SER A 115 -15.36 -8.32 -8.48
C SER A 115 -14.30 -9.05 -9.29
N ASP A 116 -13.08 -8.51 -9.32
CA ASP A 116 -11.96 -9.14 -10.01
C ASP A 116 -10.64 -8.80 -9.31
N SER A 117 -9.59 -9.56 -9.60
CA SER A 117 -8.24 -9.25 -9.14
C SER A 117 -7.17 -9.86 -10.04
N TYR A 118 -6.13 -9.09 -10.32
CA TYR A 118 -5.04 -9.50 -11.21
C TYR A 118 -3.69 -9.11 -10.61
N PRO A 119 -2.69 -9.99 -10.65
CA PRO A 119 -1.31 -9.60 -10.39
C PRO A 119 -0.75 -8.88 -11.62
N HIS A 120 0.35 -8.16 -11.45
CA HIS A 120 1.17 -7.76 -12.58
C HIS A 120 1.64 -9.00 -13.37
N PRO A 121 1.62 -8.99 -14.73
CA PRO A 121 1.98 -10.16 -15.53
C PRO A 121 3.40 -10.69 -15.27
N ALA A 122 4.33 -9.82 -14.86
CA ALA A 122 5.70 -10.16 -14.52
C ALA A 122 5.95 -10.25 -13.00
N CYS A 123 4.89 -10.46 -12.21
CA CYS A 123 5.02 -10.65 -10.78
C CYS A 123 5.54 -12.06 -10.46
N THR A 124 6.52 -12.15 -9.55
CA THR A 124 7.20 -13.43 -9.25
C THR A 124 7.16 -13.78 -7.77
N ASP A 125 7.02 -15.08 -7.47
CA ASP A 125 7.21 -15.65 -6.13
C ASP A 125 8.69 -15.94 -5.84
N THR A 126 9.52 -14.91 -5.97
CA THR A 126 10.92 -15.02 -5.64
C THR A 126 11.07 -14.87 -4.14
N LYS A 127 11.16 -16.00 -3.43
CA LYS A 127 11.68 -16.03 -2.05
C LYS A 127 13.08 -15.41 -2.07
N PHE A 128 13.18 -14.15 -1.65
CA PHE A 128 14.39 -13.41 -1.29
C PHE A 128 15.63 -13.61 -2.20
N PRO A 129 16.19 -12.56 -2.83
CA PRO A 129 16.30 -11.22 -2.23
C PRO A 129 15.37 -10.15 -2.82
N ILE A 130 14.62 -10.40 -3.89
CA ILE A 130 13.85 -9.34 -4.57
C ILE A 130 12.49 -9.85 -5.00
N TRP A 131 11.43 -9.22 -4.48
CA TRP A 131 10.08 -9.33 -5.02
C TRP A 131 9.99 -8.45 -6.27
N LEU A 132 9.99 -9.06 -7.45
CA LEU A 132 9.91 -8.31 -8.71
C LEU A 132 8.45 -8.03 -9.05
N ASN A 133 8.15 -6.77 -9.34
CA ASN A 133 6.82 -6.30 -9.74
C ASN A 133 5.71 -6.75 -8.79
N ASP A 134 5.94 -6.67 -7.46
CA ASP A 134 4.95 -6.99 -6.42
C ASP A 134 3.82 -5.95 -6.37
N MET A 135 3.04 -5.93 -7.44
CA MET A 135 1.92 -5.03 -7.66
C MET A 135 0.75 -5.81 -8.25
N GLY A 136 -0.43 -5.58 -7.70
CA GLY A 136 -1.68 -6.17 -8.15
C GLY A 136 -2.78 -5.11 -8.19
N VAL A 137 -3.87 -5.44 -8.86
CA VAL A 137 -5.06 -4.61 -8.90
C VAL A 137 -6.25 -5.44 -8.43
N MET A 138 -7.08 -4.84 -7.58
CA MET A 138 -8.42 -5.34 -7.30
C MET A 138 -9.45 -4.39 -7.90
N GLU A 139 -10.48 -4.96 -8.50
CA GLU A 139 -11.66 -4.23 -8.95
C GLU A 139 -12.81 -4.41 -7.96
N THR A 140 -13.58 -3.35 -7.76
CA THR A 140 -14.80 -3.39 -6.96
C THR A 140 -16.03 -3.66 -7.82
N ASN A 141 -16.98 -4.41 -7.26
CA ASN A 141 -18.25 -4.73 -7.94
C ASN A 141 -19.15 -3.52 -8.23
N ARG A 142 -18.88 -2.37 -7.60
CA ARG A 142 -19.53 -1.09 -7.82
C ARG A 142 -18.59 0.04 -7.38
N PRO A 143 -18.72 1.26 -7.93
CA PRO A 143 -17.80 2.36 -7.63
C PRO A 143 -17.89 2.83 -6.18
N PHE A 144 -16.77 3.28 -5.62
CA PHE A 144 -16.71 4.16 -4.47
C PHE A 144 -17.22 5.55 -4.85
N HIS A 145 -17.96 6.20 -3.95
CA HIS A 145 -18.36 7.59 -4.13
C HIS A 145 -17.31 8.50 -3.50
N PHE A 146 -16.70 9.38 -4.30
CA PHE A 146 -15.73 10.32 -3.78
C PHE A 146 -16.39 11.45 -2.97
N GLY A 147 -15.63 12.01 -2.05
CA GLY A 147 -16.07 13.07 -1.16
C GLY A 147 -14.92 13.58 -0.30
N LYS A 148 -15.25 14.27 0.79
CA LYS A 148 -14.27 14.93 1.66
C LYS A 148 -13.18 13.98 2.18
N ASN A 149 -13.55 12.74 2.51
CA ASN A 149 -12.66 11.77 3.16
C ASN A 149 -12.20 10.65 2.22
N LEU A 150 -12.60 10.69 0.94
CA LEU A 150 -12.31 9.64 -0.02
C LEU A 150 -12.15 10.21 -1.43
N HIS A 151 -10.97 10.05 -2.03
CA HIS A 151 -10.72 10.34 -3.43
C HIS A 151 -9.59 9.48 -3.96
N ALA A 152 -9.52 9.32 -5.29
CA ALA A 152 -8.42 8.61 -5.93
C ALA A 152 -7.09 9.32 -5.74
N MET A 153 -6.01 8.55 -5.64
CA MET A 153 -4.66 9.07 -5.85
C MET A 153 -4.49 9.42 -7.32
N TYR A 154 -4.28 10.70 -7.61
CA TYR A 154 -3.87 11.16 -8.93
C TYR A 154 -2.35 11.31 -8.94
N TYR A 155 -1.71 10.81 -9.99
CA TYR A 155 -0.35 11.21 -10.32
C TYR A 155 -0.43 12.52 -11.11
N TRP A 156 0.17 13.59 -10.58
CA TRP A 156 0.39 14.86 -11.26
C TRP A 156 1.86 14.98 -11.64
#